data_AF-A0A355IAR1-F1
#
_entry.id   AF-A0A355IAR1-F1
#
_cell.length_a   1.000
_cell.length_b   1.000
_cell.length_c   1.000
_cell.angle_alpha   90.00
_cell.angle_beta   90.00
_cell.angle_gamma   90.00
#
_symmetry.space_group_name_H-M   'P 1'
#
loop_
_entity.id
_entity.type
_entity.pdbx_description
1 polymer ?
#
loop_
_entity_poly.entity_id
_entity_poly.type
_entity_poly.pdbx_seq_one_letter_code
_entity_poly.pdbx_strand_id
1 'polypeptide(L)'
;LVKKGHHVDVIMTANAQKFVTPLTFQTLSQNKVIADMFAPVDTWDVQHISIAKKADVFVVVPATANVIGKIAGGIADDMLTTTIMAATCRKIIAPAMNTAMWENPIVQDNLRKLRNY
;
A
#
# COMPACT_ATOMS: atom_id res chain seq x y z
N LEU A 1 -15.59 4.44 2.74
CA LEU A 1 -14.98 4.13 4.04
C LEU A 1 -15.22 5.27 5.03
N VAL A 2 -14.76 6.49 4.74
CA VAL A 2 -14.98 7.67 5.61
C VAL A 2 -16.46 7.93 5.94
N LYS A 3 -17.37 7.89 4.95
CA LYS A 3 -18.83 8.00 5.19
C LYS A 3 -19.41 6.93 6.13
N LYS A 4 -18.71 5.81 6.32
CA LYS A 4 -19.10 4.73 7.25
C LYS A 4 -18.42 4.89 8.62
N GLY A 5 -17.74 6.01 8.88
CA GLY A 5 -17.09 6.31 10.15
C GLY A 5 -15.67 5.75 10.33
N HIS A 6 -15.05 5.22 9.26
CA HIS A 6 -13.68 4.70 9.36
C HIS A 6 -12.64 5.81 9.14
N HIS A 7 -11.57 5.80 9.94
CA HIS A 7 -10.36 6.57 9.68
C HIS A 7 -9.58 5.93 8.53
N VAL A 8 -9.13 6.74 7.56
CA VAL A 8 -8.49 6.24 6.33
C VAL A 8 -7.22 7.02 6.06
N ASP A 9 -6.07 6.40 6.30
CA ASP A 9 -4.79 6.90 5.80
C ASP A 9 -4.52 6.34 4.40
N VAL A 10 -4.00 7.17 3.51
CA VAL A 10 -3.73 6.80 2.12
C VAL A 10 -2.24 6.89 1.86
N ILE A 11 -1.67 5.78 1.40
CA ILE A 11 -0.29 5.70 0.90
C ILE A 11 -0.35 5.52 -0.62
N MET A 12 0.38 6.35 -1.35
CA MET A 12 0.48 6.27 -2.81
C MET A 12 1.90 5.93 -3.23
N THR A 13 2.04 5.07 -4.25
CA THR A 13 3.32 4.91 -4.95
C THR A 13 3.52 6.05 -5.95
N ALA A 14 4.76 6.32 -6.34
CA ALA A 14 5.06 7.32 -7.39
C ALA A 14 4.32 7.03 -8.71
N ASN A 15 4.11 5.75 -9.04
CA ASN A 15 3.33 5.38 -10.22
C ASN A 15 1.82 5.62 -10.03
N ALA A 16 1.27 5.42 -8.84
CA ALA A 16 -0.14 5.72 -8.57
C ALA A 16 -0.46 7.21 -8.73
N GLN A 17 0.48 8.09 -8.36
CA GLN A 17 0.35 9.54 -8.51
C GLN A 17 0.23 10.01 -9.97
N LYS A 18 0.66 9.19 -10.94
CA LYS A 18 0.50 9.47 -12.38
C LYS A 18 -0.92 9.22 -12.89
N PHE A 19 -1.73 8.48 -12.14
CA PHE A 19 -3.13 8.18 -12.50
C PHE A 19 -4.13 9.01 -11.70
N VAL A 20 -3.88 9.20 -10.40
CA VAL A 20 -4.72 9.99 -9.50
C VAL A 20 -3.81 10.90 -8.68
N THR A 21 -4.16 12.18 -8.56
CA THR A 21 -3.36 13.11 -7.79
C THR A 21 -3.55 12.89 -6.28
N PRO A 22 -2.53 13.16 -5.44
CA PRO A 22 -2.67 13.08 -3.98
C PRO A 22 -3.81 13.94 -3.44
N LEU A 23 -4.05 15.12 -4.04
CA LEU A 23 -5.10 16.06 -3.61
C LEU A 23 -6.50 15.41 -3.61
N THR A 24 -6.80 14.55 -4.58
CA THR A 24 -8.06 13.82 -4.64
C THR A 24 -8.25 12.96 -3.40
N PHE A 25 -7.23 12.20 -3.02
CA PHE A 25 -7.30 11.35 -1.85
C PHE A 25 -7.28 12.14 -0.55
N GLN A 26 -6.51 13.23 -0.45
CA GLN A 26 -6.53 14.10 0.73
C GLN A 26 -7.92 14.65 1.01
N THR A 27 -8.62 15.10 -0.04
CA THR A 27 -9.99 15.61 0.08
C THR A 27 -10.96 14.51 0.53
N LEU A 28 -10.84 13.30 0.00
CA LEU A 28 -11.75 12.20 0.29
C LEU A 28 -11.48 11.53 1.65
N SER A 29 -10.22 11.43 2.05
CA SER A 29 -9.78 10.81 3.30
C SER A 29 -9.84 11.77 4.49
N GLN A 30 -9.81 13.07 4.23
CA GLN A 30 -9.62 14.13 5.23
C GLN A 30 -8.29 13.99 6.02
N ASN A 31 -7.31 13.30 5.43
CA ASN A 31 -5.99 13.05 5.99
C ASN A 31 -4.89 13.42 4.98
N LYS A 32 -3.65 13.65 5.47
CA LYS A 32 -2.48 13.82 4.60
C LYS A 32 -2.24 12.52 3.83
N VAL A 33 -1.99 12.62 2.52
CA VAL A 33 -1.58 11.47 1.71
C VAL A 33 -0.08 11.32 1.83
N ILE A 34 0.38 10.12 2.20
CA ILE A 34 1.80 9.80 2.23
C ILE A 34 2.20 9.21 0.88
N ALA A 35 3.27 9.74 0.28
CA ALA A 35 3.71 9.27 -1.02
C ALA A 35 5.22 9.18 -1.20
N ASP A 36 5.98 9.87 -0.37
CA ASP A 36 7.43 9.86 -0.39
C ASP A 36 7.95 9.46 0.99
N MET A 37 8.84 8.47 1.02
CA MET A 37 9.47 7.94 2.23
C MET A 37 10.38 8.99 2.89
N PHE A 38 10.95 9.90 2.09
CA PHE A 38 11.89 10.92 2.53
C PHE A 38 11.28 12.32 2.59
N ALA A 39 9.96 12.43 2.42
CA ALA A 39 9.28 13.71 2.59
C ALA A 39 9.59 14.29 3.98
N PRO A 40 9.79 15.62 4.10
CA PRO A 40 9.96 16.27 5.39
C PRO A 40 8.81 15.88 6.32
N VAL A 41 9.16 15.28 7.45
CA VAL A 41 8.20 14.85 8.47
C VAL A 41 8.09 15.98 9.50
N ASP A 42 6.87 16.45 9.75
CA ASP A 42 6.61 17.51 10.74
C ASP A 42 6.85 17.04 12.20
N THR A 43 7.15 15.75 12.39
CA THR A 43 7.31 15.09 13.69
C THR A 43 8.50 14.13 13.66
N TRP A 44 9.13 13.86 14.80
CA TRP A 44 10.26 12.93 14.93
C TRP A 44 9.89 11.44 14.76
N ASP A 45 8.60 11.15 14.53
CA ASP A 45 8.09 9.78 14.40
C ASP A 45 8.39 9.21 13.02
N VAL A 46 8.94 8.00 12.98
CA VAL A 46 9.21 7.27 11.73
C VAL A 46 7.86 6.92 11.08
N GLN A 47 7.44 7.70 10.08
CA GLN A 47 6.07 7.67 9.55
C GLN A 47 5.59 6.28 9.13
N HIS A 48 6.44 5.46 8.50
CA HIS A 48 6.05 4.12 8.07
C HIS A 48 5.79 3.17 9.25
N ILE A 49 6.48 3.35 10.38
CA ILE A 49 6.25 2.54 11.58
C ILE A 49 4.98 3.02 12.30
N SER A 50 4.79 4.33 12.42
CA SER A 50 3.64 4.88 13.15
C SER A 50 2.32 4.57 12.45
N ILE A 51 2.26 4.65 11.12
CA ILE A 51 1.07 4.30 10.33
C ILE A 51 0.83 2.79 10.36
N ALA A 52 1.88 1.99 10.16
CA ALA A 52 1.77 0.52 10.21
C ALA A 52 1.22 0.02 11.55
N LYS A 53 1.64 0.64 12.68
CA LYS A 53 1.16 0.29 14.02
C LYS A 53 -0.28 0.77 14.30
N LYS A 54 -0.70 1.88 13.70
CA LYS A 54 -2.05 2.44 13.89
C LYS A 54 -3.14 1.70 13.12
N ALA A 55 -2.79 1.06 12.02
CA ALA A 55 -3.77 0.44 11.13
C ALA A 55 -4.34 -0.86 11.74
N ASP A 56 -5.67 -0.96 11.88
CA ASP A 56 -6.34 -2.24 12.18
C ASP A 56 -6.40 -3.17 10.96
N VAL A 57 -6.41 -2.58 9.75
CA VAL A 57 -6.43 -3.28 8.46
C VAL A 57 -5.57 -2.50 7.46
N PHE A 58 -4.71 -3.21 6.74
CA PHE A 58 -3.92 -2.65 5.64
C PHE A 58 -4.43 -3.18 4.30
N VAL A 59 -4.90 -2.30 3.42
CA VAL A 59 -5.45 -2.69 2.11
C VAL A 59 -4.61 -2.11 0.98
N VAL A 60 -4.17 -2.97 0.06
CA VAL A 60 -3.54 -2.55 -1.22
C VAL A 60 -4.53 -2.71 -2.35
N VAL A 61 -5.04 -1.59 -2.86
CA VAL A 61 -6.05 -1.57 -3.94
C VAL A 61 -5.85 -0.36 -4.86
N PRO A 62 -5.66 -0.57 -6.18
CA PRO A 62 -5.28 -1.84 -6.80
C PRO A 62 -3.85 -2.27 -6.43
N ALA A 63 -3.62 -3.58 -6.32
CA ALA A 63 -2.28 -4.16 -6.19
C ALA A 63 -1.77 -4.61 -7.57
N THR A 64 -0.74 -3.92 -8.07
CA THR A 64 -0.10 -4.30 -9.34
C THR A 64 0.78 -5.53 -9.17
N ALA A 65 1.10 -6.21 -10.27
CA ALA A 65 2.05 -7.33 -10.25
C ALA A 65 3.40 -6.96 -9.61
N ASN A 66 3.86 -5.72 -9.83
CA ASN A 66 5.08 -5.19 -9.23
C ASN A 66 5.00 -5.12 -7.70
N VAL A 67 3.93 -4.55 -7.15
CA VAL A 67 3.76 -4.47 -5.69
C VAL A 67 3.62 -5.87 -5.09
N ILE A 68 2.86 -6.77 -5.73
CA ILE A 68 2.72 -8.17 -5.31
C ILE A 68 4.07 -8.89 -5.29
N GLY A 69 4.87 -8.75 -6.35
CA GLY A 69 6.19 -9.35 -6.43
C GLY A 69 7.15 -8.81 -5.38
N LYS A 70 7.15 -7.50 -5.14
CA LYS A 70 7.97 -6.87 -4.09
C LYS A 70 7.62 -7.41 -2.70
N ILE A 71 6.34 -7.44 -2.33
CA ILE A 71 5.89 -7.96 -1.04
C ILE A 71 6.25 -9.45 -0.90
N ALA A 72 5.99 -10.26 -1.94
CA ALA A 72 6.31 -11.68 -1.93
C ALA A 72 7.82 -11.95 -1.82
N GLY A 73 8.64 -11.07 -2.39
CA GLY A 73 10.10 -11.11 -2.34
C GLY A 73 10.73 -10.43 -1.11
N GLY A 74 9.94 -9.79 -0.25
CA GLY A 74 10.47 -9.03 0.89
C GLY A 74 11.19 -7.73 0.51
N ILE A 75 10.88 -7.16 -0.66
CA ILE A 75 11.45 -5.89 -1.13
C ILE A 75 10.60 -4.74 -0.56
N ALA A 76 11.26 -3.84 0.18
CA ALA A 76 10.66 -2.72 0.90
C ALA A 76 11.35 -1.40 0.51
N ASP A 77 11.15 -0.98 -0.74
CA ASP A 77 11.91 0.10 -1.38
C ASP A 77 11.09 1.38 -1.64
N ASP A 78 9.82 1.40 -1.27
CA ASP A 78 8.97 2.59 -1.27
C ASP A 78 8.07 2.65 -0.03
N MET A 79 7.41 3.79 0.19
CA MET A 79 6.58 3.99 1.39
C MET A 79 5.52 2.89 1.56
N LEU A 80 4.89 2.44 0.46
CA LEU A 80 3.86 1.40 0.50
C LEU A 80 4.44 0.06 0.94
N THR A 81 5.49 -0.39 0.26
CA THR A 81 6.13 -1.70 0.47
C THR A 81 6.83 -1.77 1.83
N THR A 82 7.48 -0.69 2.29
CA THR A 82 8.05 -0.61 3.64
C THR A 82 6.96 -0.66 4.72
N THR A 83 5.87 0.08 4.55
CA THR A 83 4.80 0.12 5.56
C THR A 83 4.08 -1.22 5.68
N ILE A 84 3.75 -1.89 4.56
CA ILE A 84 3.07 -3.21 4.61
C ILE A 84 3.98 -4.32 5.17
N MET A 85 5.30 -4.19 5.02
CA MET A 85 6.27 -5.09 5.66
C MET A 85 6.34 -4.88 7.17
N ALA A 86 6.23 -3.64 7.65
CA ALA A 86 6.17 -3.33 9.08
C ALA A 86 4.80 -3.61 9.73
N ALA A 87 3.72 -3.66 8.93
CA ALA A 87 2.37 -3.86 9.44
C ALA A 87 2.18 -5.26 10.05
N THR A 88 1.63 -5.31 11.25
CA THR A 88 1.25 -6.56 11.96
C THR A 88 -0.25 -6.85 11.89
N CYS A 89 -1.03 -5.91 11.35
CA CYS A 89 -2.48 -6.01 11.23
C CYS A 89 -2.91 -6.86 10.03
N ARG A 90 -4.24 -7.04 9.85
CA ARG A 90 -4.77 -7.83 8.74
C ARG A 90 -4.46 -7.15 7.40
N LYS A 91 -3.78 -7.87 6.52
CA LYS A 91 -3.42 -7.40 5.17
C LYS A 91 -4.41 -7.92 4.13
N ILE A 92 -4.84 -7.05 3.23
CA ILE A 92 -5.72 -7.37 2.11
C ILE A 92 -5.08 -6.86 0.83
N ILE A 93 -4.91 -7.74 -0.15
CA ILE A 93 -4.34 -7.42 -1.46
C ILE A 93 -5.45 -7.61 -2.50
N ALA A 94 -5.75 -6.56 -3.28
CA ALA A 94 -6.75 -6.59 -4.35
C ALA A 94 -6.04 -6.45 -5.72
N PRO A 95 -5.66 -7.55 -6.38
CA PRO A 95 -4.86 -7.51 -7.59
C PRO A 95 -5.58 -6.84 -8.77
N ALA A 96 -4.86 -6.03 -9.55
CA ALA A 96 -5.35 -5.55 -10.85
C ALA A 96 -4.18 -5.43 -11.83
N MET A 97 -4.30 -6.10 -12.98
CA MET A 97 -3.30 -6.15 -14.05
C MET A 97 -3.92 -6.73 -15.32
N ASN A 98 -3.18 -6.64 -16.44
CA ASN A 98 -3.56 -7.31 -17.69
C ASN A 98 -3.66 -8.84 -17.51
N THR A 99 -4.56 -9.51 -18.25
CA THR A 99 -4.78 -10.97 -18.18
C THR A 99 -3.49 -11.78 -18.35
N ALA A 100 -2.61 -11.43 -19.29
CA ALA A 100 -1.35 -12.15 -19.50
C ALA A 100 -0.39 -11.99 -18.30
N MET A 101 -0.43 -10.85 -17.60
CA MET A 101 0.31 -10.69 -16.35
C MET A 101 -0.31 -11.51 -15.22
N TRP A 102 -1.64 -11.54 -15.15
CA TRP A 102 -2.37 -12.32 -14.15
C TRP A 102 -2.08 -13.83 -14.29
N GLU A 103 -2.14 -14.36 -15.50
CA GLU A 103 -1.90 -15.77 -15.81
C GLU A 103 -0.42 -16.17 -15.71
N ASN A 104 0.50 -15.20 -15.60
CA ASN A 104 1.92 -15.49 -15.49
C ASN A 104 2.22 -16.34 -14.23
N PRO A 105 2.92 -17.48 -14.37
CA PRO A 105 3.22 -18.38 -13.25
C PRO A 105 3.91 -17.68 -12.06
N ILE A 106 4.78 -16.71 -12.32
CA ILE A 106 5.49 -15.96 -11.26
C ILE A 106 4.50 -15.16 -10.40
N VAL A 107 3.50 -14.53 -11.02
CA VAL A 107 2.46 -13.80 -10.28
C VAL A 107 1.58 -14.76 -9.49
N GLN A 108 1.22 -15.91 -10.09
CA GLN A 108 0.46 -16.95 -9.40
C GLN A 108 1.21 -17.52 -8.18
N ASP A 109 2.52 -17.76 -8.30
CA ASP A 109 3.38 -18.18 -7.19
C ASP A 109 3.46 -17.14 -6.08
N ASN A 110 3.65 -15.87 -6.44
CA ASN A 110 3.65 -14.77 -5.48
C ASN A 110 2.31 -14.68 -4.74
N LEU A 111 1.18 -14.79 -5.44
CA LEU A 111 -0.14 -14.77 -4.83
C LEU A 111 -0.37 -15.98 -3.91
N ARG A 112 0.03 -17.18 -4.33
CA ARG A 112 -0.03 -18.39 -3.49
C ARG A 112 0.81 -18.23 -2.23
N LYS A 113 2.03 -17.72 -2.36
CA LYS A 113 2.92 -17.44 -1.23
C LYS A 113 2.28 -16.48 -0.25
N LEU A 114 1.77 -15.34 -0.74
CA LEU A 114 1.19 -14.28 0.09
C LEU A 114 -0.11 -14.67 0.79
N ARG A 115 -0.81 -15.73 0.37
CA ARG A 115 -1.98 -16.25 1.11
C ARG A 115 -1.61 -16.88 2.46
N ASN A 116 -0.34 -17.27 2.65
CA ASN A 116 0.15 -17.97 3.83
C ASN A 116 0.76 -17.03 4.88
N TYR A 117 0.77 -15.71 4.64
CA TYR A 117 1.30 -14.67 5.54
C TYR A 117 0.22 -13.64 5.86
#